data_AF-A0A7X5YCX8-F1
#
_entry.id   AF-A0A7X5YCX8-F1
#
_cell.length_a   1.000
_cell.length_b   1.000
_cell.length_c   1.000
_cell.angle_alpha   90.00
_cell.angle_beta   90.00
_cell.angle_gamma   90.00
#
_symmetry.space_group_name_H-M   'P 1'
#
loop_
_entity.id
_entity.type
_entity.pdbx_description
1 polymer ?
#
loop_
_entity_poly.entity_id
_entity_poly.type
_entity_poly.pdbx_seq_one_letter_code
_entity_poly.pdbx_strand_id
1 'polypeptide(L)'
;MSVSEINMLDEWRGSYEGDLLKEGEQGIGFNAGYAGARVYGSHMYGGNFYNKDVNAYFWSATRKVESDTVDLGITRILFLKEDRIMRSSSKLSAAYSVRCIKE
;
A
#
# COMPACT_ATOMS: atom_id res chain seq x y z
N MET A 1 5.61 -13.42 8.94
CA MET A 1 6.57 -12.77 8.02
C MET A 1 7.97 -12.80 8.61
N SER A 2 8.99 -13.16 7.82
CA SER A 2 10.41 -13.16 8.24
C SER A 2 11.08 -11.79 8.08
N VAL A 3 12.20 -11.57 8.77
CA VAL A 3 12.97 -10.30 8.69
C VAL A 3 13.48 -10.03 7.28
N SER A 4 13.91 -11.07 6.55
CA SER A 4 14.36 -10.95 5.17
C SER A 4 13.25 -10.48 4.23
N GLU A 5 12.01 -10.94 4.46
CA GLU A 5 10.85 -10.53 3.65
C GLU A 5 10.40 -9.10 3.95
N ILE A 6 10.49 -8.64 5.21
CA ILE A 6 10.00 -7.32 5.62
C ILE A 6 10.57 -6.20 4.75
N ASN A 7 11.84 -6.32 4.33
CA ASN A 7 12.53 -5.26 3.58
C ASN A 7 12.46 -5.41 2.06
N MET A 8 11.86 -6.48 1.54
CA MET A 8 11.66 -6.65 0.09
C MET A 8 10.82 -5.50 -0.48
N LEU A 9 11.24 -4.97 -1.63
CA LEU A 9 10.58 -3.85 -2.31
C LEU A 9 10.05 -4.34 -3.64
N ASP A 10 8.86 -3.86 -3.99
CA ASP A 10 8.09 -4.26 -5.17
C ASP A 10 7.72 -5.75 -5.16
N GLU A 11 7.47 -6.28 -3.95
CA GLU A 11 7.17 -7.69 -3.70
C GLU A 11 5.98 -7.88 -2.77
N TRP A 12 5.29 -9.01 -2.95
CA TRP A 12 4.27 -9.52 -2.04
C TRP A 12 4.91 -10.15 -0.81
N ARG A 13 4.54 -9.67 0.39
CA ARG A 13 5.16 -10.11 1.64
C ARG A 13 4.15 -10.75 2.58
N GLY A 14 4.63 -11.74 3.33
CA GLY A 14 3.82 -12.51 4.26
C GLY A 14 3.11 -13.66 3.57
N SER A 15 2.19 -14.26 4.30
CA SER A 15 1.38 -15.39 3.83
C SER A 15 -0.09 -15.31 4.26
N TYR A 16 -0.44 -14.35 5.12
CA TYR A 16 -1.83 -14.11 5.55
C TYR A 16 -2.05 -12.73 6.18
N GLU A 17 -0.98 -11.98 6.46
CA GLU A 17 -1.03 -10.72 7.20
C GLU A 17 -1.85 -9.64 6.50
N GLY A 18 -2.05 -9.73 5.19
CA GLY A 18 -2.95 -8.87 4.44
C GLY A 18 -4.40 -9.04 4.88
N ASP A 19 -4.87 -10.28 5.08
CA ASP A 19 -6.24 -10.57 5.52
C ASP A 19 -6.53 -10.00 6.91
N LEU A 20 -5.55 -10.07 7.82
CA LEU A 20 -5.67 -9.47 9.15
C LEU A 20 -5.99 -7.97 9.10
N LEU A 21 -5.54 -7.27 8.06
CA LEU A 21 -5.72 -5.83 7.91
C LEU A 21 -7.02 -5.45 7.20
N LYS A 22 -7.70 -6.39 6.55
CA LYS A 22 -8.95 -6.14 5.81
C LYS A 22 -10.12 -5.89 6.77
N GLU A 23 -11.23 -5.41 6.21
CA GLU A 23 -12.50 -5.34 6.91
C GLU A 23 -13.09 -6.75 7.10
N GLY A 24 -13.66 -7.02 8.28
CA GLY A 24 -14.37 -8.27 8.56
C GLY A 24 -14.02 -8.90 9.91
N GLU A 25 -14.69 -10.01 10.24
CA GLU A 25 -14.58 -10.68 11.53
C GLU A 25 -13.22 -11.38 11.77
N GLN A 26 -12.50 -11.68 10.69
CA GLN A 26 -11.17 -12.31 10.76
C GLN A 26 -10.03 -11.29 10.94
N GLY A 27 -10.32 -9.99 10.78
CA GLY A 27 -9.34 -8.92 10.87
C GLY A 27 -9.02 -8.54 12.32
N ILE A 28 -7.86 -7.90 12.53
CA ILE A 28 -7.42 -7.40 13.85
C ILE A 28 -8.07 -6.04 14.23
N GLY A 29 -9.18 -5.68 13.57
CA GLY A 29 -9.82 -4.38 13.74
C GLY A 29 -9.11 -3.23 13.02
N PHE A 30 -8.11 -3.51 12.18
CA PHE A 30 -7.57 -2.47 11.30
C PHE A 30 -8.66 -2.00 10.35
N ASN A 31 -9.43 -2.86 9.67
CA ASN A 31 -10.51 -2.41 8.77
C ASN A 31 -9.99 -1.44 7.70
N ALA A 32 -9.14 -1.95 6.81
CA ALA A 32 -8.61 -1.17 5.70
C ALA A 32 -9.70 -0.80 4.69
N GLY A 33 -10.06 0.49 4.64
CA GLY A 33 -10.98 1.00 3.62
C GLY A 33 -10.40 0.90 2.21
N TYR A 34 -11.11 0.25 1.32
CA TYR A 34 -10.78 0.08 -0.11
C TYR A 34 -11.03 1.34 -0.93
N ALA A 35 -10.45 2.46 -0.51
CA ALA A 35 -10.70 3.79 -1.08
C ALA A 35 -10.07 4.01 -2.47
N GLY A 36 -9.23 3.09 -2.94
CA GLY A 36 -8.40 3.31 -4.12
C GLY A 36 -7.27 4.32 -3.85
N ALA A 37 -6.65 4.83 -4.92
CA ALA A 37 -5.60 5.84 -4.86
C ALA A 37 -5.47 6.63 -6.16
N ARG A 38 -4.84 7.81 -6.08
CA ARG A 38 -4.24 8.47 -7.26
C ARG A 38 -2.80 8.04 -7.37
N VAL A 39 -2.53 7.06 -8.21
CA VAL A 39 -1.17 6.53 -8.43
C VAL A 39 -0.39 7.42 -9.39
N TYR A 40 0.94 7.34 -9.37
CA TYR A 40 1.79 8.10 -10.28
C TYR A 40 1.98 7.35 -11.61
N GLY A 41 1.81 8.04 -12.74
CA GLY A 41 2.10 7.54 -14.09
C GLY A 41 1.10 8.01 -15.15
N SER A 42 1.32 7.62 -16.41
CA SER A 42 0.38 7.82 -17.51
C SER A 42 -0.56 6.63 -17.58
N HIS A 43 -1.87 6.87 -17.75
CA HIS A 43 -2.86 5.82 -17.56
C HIS A 43 -3.89 5.75 -18.70
N MET A 44 -4.22 4.51 -19.07
CA MET A 44 -4.93 4.16 -20.31
C MET A 44 -6.38 4.67 -20.38
N TYR A 45 -7.02 4.91 -19.24
CA TYR A 45 -8.46 5.23 -19.14
C TYR A 45 -8.77 6.61 -18.51
N GLY A 46 -7.80 7.53 -18.51
CA GLY A 46 -8.04 8.97 -18.26
C GLY A 46 -8.44 9.39 -16.83
N GLY A 47 -8.70 8.44 -15.93
CA GLY A 47 -9.01 8.73 -14.53
C GLY A 47 -7.76 9.04 -13.70
N ASN A 48 -7.89 9.96 -12.74
CA ASN A 48 -6.85 10.23 -11.76
C ASN A 48 -6.89 9.26 -10.57
N PHE A 49 -7.93 8.44 -10.40
CA PHE A 49 -8.12 7.56 -9.24
C PHE A 49 -8.40 6.12 -9.67
N TYR A 50 -7.83 5.16 -8.93
CA TYR A 50 -7.76 3.75 -9.30
C TYR A 50 -8.29 2.83 -8.21
N ASN A 51 -8.92 1.73 -8.64
CA ASN A 51 -9.20 0.55 -7.83
C ASN A 51 -9.97 0.83 -6.54
N LYS A 52 -10.83 1.84 -6.56
CA LYS A 52 -11.85 2.02 -5.52
C LYS A 52 -12.68 0.73 -5.43
N ASP A 53 -12.99 0.33 -4.21
CA ASP A 53 -13.74 -0.89 -3.84
C ASP A 53 -13.00 -2.21 -4.18
N VAL A 54 -11.74 -2.13 -4.62
CA VAL A 54 -10.92 -3.30 -4.99
C VAL A 54 -9.61 -3.36 -4.20
N ASN A 55 -8.91 -2.23 -4.06
CA ASN A 55 -7.63 -2.14 -3.37
C ASN A 55 -7.61 -1.04 -2.31
N ALA A 56 -6.90 -1.30 -1.22
CA ALA A 56 -6.58 -0.32 -0.20
C ALA A 56 -5.10 0.07 -0.32
N TYR A 57 -4.84 1.37 -0.38
CA TYR A 57 -3.53 1.94 -0.65
C TYR A 57 -3.11 2.86 0.48
N PHE A 58 -1.98 2.56 1.12
CA PHE A 58 -1.48 3.34 2.25
C PHE A 58 -0.06 3.83 2.02
N TRP A 59 0.20 5.07 2.44
CA TRP A 59 1.56 5.53 2.70
C TRP A 59 2.10 4.86 3.96
N SER A 60 3.40 4.53 3.97
CA SER A 60 4.14 4.33 5.22
C SER A 60 4.95 5.58 5.58
N ALA A 61 5.40 5.66 6.83
CA ALA A 61 6.30 6.74 7.28
C ALA A 61 7.74 6.60 6.73
N THR A 62 7.98 5.66 5.81
CA THR A 62 9.32 5.38 5.29
C THR A 62 9.53 6.14 3.98
N ARG A 63 10.59 6.94 3.94
CA ARG A 63 11.08 7.64 2.76
C ARG A 63 12.23 6.86 2.12
N LYS A 64 12.34 6.92 0.79
CA LYS A 64 13.44 6.34 0.01
C LYS A 64 13.97 7.39 -0.97
N VAL A 65 15.23 7.79 -0.78
CA VAL A 65 15.93 8.71 -1.68
C VAL A 65 16.77 7.86 -2.63
N GLU A 66 16.45 7.92 -3.93
CA GLU A 66 17.20 7.21 -4.98
C GLU A 66 18.35 8.06 -5.54
N SER A 67 18.13 9.38 -5.63
CA SER A 67 19.10 10.36 -6.09
C SER A 67 18.72 11.76 -5.61
N ASP A 68 19.56 12.75 -5.86
CA ASP A 68 19.33 14.16 -5.51
C ASP A 68 18.00 14.73 -6.03
N THR A 69 17.43 14.12 -7.07
CA THR A 69 16.19 14.57 -7.72
C THR A 69 15.04 13.57 -7.61
N VAL A 70 15.30 12.36 -7.08
CA VAL A 70 14.32 11.28 -7.01
C VAL A 70 14.10 10.89 -5.56
N ASP A 71 12.97 11.39 -5.05
CA ASP A 71 12.50 11.14 -3.69
C ASP A 71 11.15 10.41 -3.73
N LEU A 72 11.10 9.27 -3.07
CA LEU A 72 9.99 8.32 -3.10
C LEU A 72 9.46 8.06 -1.70
N GLY A 73 8.14 7.86 -1.63
CA GLY A 73 7.47 7.31 -0.45
C GLY A 73 7.33 5.80 -0.61
N ILE A 74 7.41 5.08 0.50
CA ILE A 74 7.09 3.66 0.53
C ILE A 74 5.58 3.48 0.73
N THR A 75 5.00 2.55 -0.01
CA THR A 75 3.57 2.24 0.03
C THR A 75 3.31 0.84 0.56
N ARG A 76 2.09 0.62 1.07
CA ARG A 76 1.52 -0.68 1.41
C ARG A 76 0.21 -0.82 0.66
N ILE A 77 0.02 -1.92 -0.03
CA ILE A 77 -1.18 -2.16 -0.82
C ILE A 77 -1.79 -3.49 -0.41
N LEU A 78 -3.09 -3.44 -0.11
CA LEU A 78 -3.92 -4.59 0.18
C LEU A 78 -4.89 -4.77 -0.97
N PHE A 79 -4.97 -5.99 -1.49
CA PHE A 79 -5.88 -6.32 -2.58
C PHE A 79 -6.98 -7.20 -2.01
N LEU A 80 -8.22 -7.03 -2.48
CA LEU A 80 -9.35 -7.79 -1.95
C LEU A 80 -9.11 -9.32 -2.05
N LYS A 81 -8.51 -9.78 -3.16
CA LYS A 81 -8.31 -11.20 -3.50
C LYS A 81 -6.94 -11.78 -3.15
N GLU A 82 -6.11 -11.07 -2.40
CA GLU A 82 -4.75 -11.49 -2.05
C GLU A 82 -4.54 -11.30 -0.54
N ASP A 83 -3.98 -12.31 0.13
CA ASP A 83 -3.83 -12.36 1.59
C ASP A 83 -2.47 -11.83 2.06
N ARG A 84 -1.59 -11.48 1.11
CA ARG A 84 -0.29 -10.83 1.36
C ARG A 84 -0.35 -9.31 1.24
N ILE A 85 0.73 -8.67 1.65
CA ILE A 85 0.88 -7.21 1.60
C ILE A 85 1.94 -6.83 0.58
N MET A 86 1.53 -6.14 -0.49
CA MET A 86 2.47 -5.56 -1.44
C MET A 86 3.18 -4.36 -0.80
N ARG A 87 4.51 -4.35 -0.86
CA ARG A 87 5.31 -3.15 -0.58
C ARG A 87 5.87 -2.63 -1.87
N SER A 88 5.58 -1.37 -2.17
CA SER A 88 6.12 -0.71 -3.35
C SER A 88 6.62 0.69 -3.00
N SER A 89 7.06 1.44 -4.00
CA SER A 89 7.45 2.84 -3.89
C SER A 89 6.63 3.68 -4.87
N SER A 90 6.43 4.95 -4.54
CA SER A 90 5.69 5.87 -5.42
C SER A 90 6.19 7.30 -5.23
N LYS A 91 5.98 8.14 -6.24
CA LYS A 91 6.31 9.57 -6.14
C LYS A 91 5.40 10.23 -5.10
N LEU A 92 5.97 11.17 -4.34
CA LEU A 92 5.26 11.92 -3.30
C LEU A 92 4.11 12.79 -3.86
N SER A 93 4.05 13.00 -5.17
CA SER A 93 2.94 13.68 -5.84
C SER A 93 1.67 12.82 -5.98
N ALA A 94 1.73 11.53 -5.65
CA ALA A 94 0.60 10.61 -5.66
C ALA A 94 -0.28 10.78 -4.40
N ALA A 95 -1.52 10.25 -4.39
CA ALA A 95 -2.40 10.30 -3.22
C ALA A 95 -2.82 8.89 -2.78
N TYR A 96 -2.35 8.50 -1.60
CA TYR A 96 -2.64 7.24 -0.92
C TYR A 96 -3.22 7.59 0.47
N SER A 97 -3.98 6.67 1.05
CA SER A 97 -4.53 6.85 2.39
C SER A 97 -3.41 6.93 3.43
N VAL A 98 -3.65 7.71 4.48
CA VAL A 98 -2.78 7.77 5.66
C VAL A 98 -3.59 7.28 6.84
N ARG A 99 -2.96 6.44 7.67
CA ARG A 99 -3.55 6.03 8.94
C ARG A 99 -2.49 6.07 10.03
N CYS A 100 -2.81 6.77 11.10
CA CYS A 100 -2.00 6.78 12.31
C CYS A 100 -2.21 5.48 13.08
N ILE A 101 -1.12 4.87 13.52
CA ILE A 101 -1.13 3.70 14.40
C ILE A 101 -0.78 4.22 15.80
N LYS A 102 -1.57 3.82 16.80
CA LYS A 102 -1.30 4.16 18.20
C LYS A 102 -0.22 3.22 18.73
N GLU A 103 0.75 3.77 19.45
CA GLU A 103 1.75 3.01 20.23
C GLU A 103 1.12 2.37 21.48
#